data_AF-A0A2W1JTL2-F1
#
_entry.id   AF-A0A2W1JTL2-F1
#
_cell.length_a   1.000
_cell.length_b   1.000
_cell.length_c   1.000
_cell.angle_alpha   90.00
_cell.angle_beta   90.00
_cell.angle_gamma   90.00
#
_symmetry.space_group_name_H-M   'P 1'
#
loop_
_entity.id
_entity.type
_entity.pdbx_description
1 polymer ?
#
loop_
_entity_poly.entity_id
_entity_poly.type
_entity_poly.pdbx_seq_one_letter_code
_entity_poly.pdbx_strand_id
1 'polypeptide(L)'
;MNISLASEQEQFIREQLAQGKYQSADEVVITALRVLERQQQGQQAWVEEVREKVEEAAQSLERGERIPLEVVTDRLQAKFRQAREQQG
;
A
#
# COMPACT_ATOMS: atom_id res chain seq x y z
N MET A 1 -13.72 27.87 0.82
CA MET A 1 -12.29 27.94 0.49
C MET A 1 -12.19 28.16 -1.02
N ASN A 2 -11.40 29.13 -1.49
CA ASN A 2 -11.21 29.34 -2.92
C ASN A 2 -9.87 28.69 -3.31
N ILE A 3 -9.90 27.74 -4.24
CA ILE A 3 -8.70 27.05 -4.73
C ILE A 3 -8.51 27.45 -6.18
N SER A 4 -7.34 27.98 -6.51
CA SER A 4 -6.98 28.24 -7.90
C SER A 4 -6.45 26.97 -8.53
N LEU A 5 -7.01 26.61 -9.67
CA LEU A 5 -6.56 25.47 -10.47
C LEU A 5 -5.63 25.96 -11.59
N ALA A 6 -4.66 25.13 -11.95
CA ALA A 6 -3.89 25.31 -13.17
C ALA A 6 -4.78 25.01 -14.38
N SER A 7 -4.47 25.61 -15.53
CA SER A 7 -5.26 25.46 -16.76
C SER A 7 -5.43 23.99 -17.19
N GLU A 8 -4.42 23.15 -16.96
CA GLU A 8 -4.46 21.71 -17.24
C GLU A 8 -5.52 20.97 -16.40
N GLN A 9 -5.67 21.36 -15.13
CA GLN A 9 -6.63 20.75 -14.20
C GLN A 9 -8.06 21.18 -14.54
N GLU A 10 -8.25 22.44 -14.93
CA GLU A 10 -9.54 22.91 -15.45
C GLU A 10 -9.94 22.17 -16.72
N GLN A 11 -8.99 21.97 -17.65
CA GLN A 11 -9.23 21.23 -18.88
C GLN A 11 -9.62 19.78 -18.60
N PHE A 12 -8.90 19.11 -17.69
CA PHE A 12 -9.24 17.77 -17.24
C PHE A 12 -10.67 17.70 -16.68
N ILE A 13 -11.06 18.64 -15.80
CA ILE A 13 -12.42 18.68 -15.23
C ILE A 13 -13.46 18.87 -16.36
N ARG A 14 -13.22 19.78 -17.31
CA ARG A 14 -14.12 19.99 -18.46
C ARG A 14 -14.31 18.73 -19.28
N GLU A 15 -13.24 17.98 -19.53
CA GLU A 15 -13.31 16.71 -20.26
C GLU A 15 -14.12 15.64 -19.49
N GLN A 16 -13.93 15.54 -18.17
CA GLN A 16 -14.70 14.61 -17.34
C GLN A 16 -16.20 14.94 -17.34
N LEU A 17 -16.56 16.23 -17.34
CA LEU A 17 -17.94 16.69 -17.48
C LEU A 17 -18.51 16.41 -18.87
N ALA A 18 -17.74 16.66 -19.93
CA ALA A 18 -18.16 16.40 -21.30
C ALA A 18 -18.43 14.92 -21.58
N GLN A 19 -17.75 14.02 -20.88
CA GLN A 19 -17.99 12.58 -20.93
C GLN A 19 -19.28 12.16 -20.19
N GLY A 20 -19.95 13.08 -19.50
CA GLY A 20 -21.18 12.81 -18.74
C GLY A 20 -20.98 11.94 -17.50
N LYS A 21 -19.72 11.68 -17.10
CA LYS A 21 -19.39 10.85 -15.93
C LYS A 21 -19.65 11.57 -14.60
N TYR A 22 -19.69 12.89 -14.63
CA TYR A 22 -19.90 13.75 -13.47
C TYR A 22 -20.82 14.91 -13.85
N GLN A 23 -21.60 15.38 -12.88
CA GLN A 23 -22.62 16.43 -13.06
C GLN A 23 -22.08 17.83 -12.75
N SER A 24 -20.98 17.92 -11.99
CA SER A 24 -20.36 19.20 -11.64
C SER A 24 -18.85 19.08 -11.40
N ALA A 25 -18.15 20.21 -11.49
CA ALA A 25 -16.72 20.29 -11.16
C ALA A 25 -16.46 19.88 -9.70
N ASP A 26 -17.34 20.25 -8.78
CA ASP A 26 -17.27 19.85 -7.37
C ASP A 26 -17.31 18.33 -7.20
N GLU A 27 -18.14 17.63 -7.98
CA GLU A 27 -18.22 16.16 -7.92
C GLU A 27 -16.91 15.51 -8.37
N VAL A 28 -16.28 16.04 -9.42
CA VAL A 28 -14.95 15.60 -9.88
C VAL A 28 -13.91 15.79 -8.78
N VAL A 29 -13.89 16.97 -8.16
CA VAL A 29 -12.93 17.31 -7.10
C VAL A 29 -13.13 16.44 -5.86
N ILE A 30 -14.37 16.26 -5.41
CA ILE A 30 -14.69 15.38 -4.26
C ILE A 30 -14.23 13.95 -4.53
N THR A 31 -14.46 13.45 -5.75
CA THR A 31 -14.05 12.10 -6.14
C THR A 31 -12.52 11.98 -6.14
N ALA A 32 -11.80 12.96 -6.69
CA ALA A 32 -10.36 12.99 -6.68
C ALA A 32 -9.78 13.02 -5.26
N LEU A 33 -10.36 13.83 -4.36
CA LEU A 33 -9.95 13.91 -2.96
C LEU A 33 -10.20 12.59 -2.22
N ARG A 34 -11.31 11.91 -2.48
CA ARG A 34 -11.58 10.58 -1.89
C ARG A 34 -10.56 9.54 -2.32
N VAL A 35 -10.15 9.56 -3.59
CA VAL A 35 -9.09 8.68 -4.10
C VAL A 35 -7.75 8.98 -3.42
N LEU A 36 -7.42 10.26 -3.28
CA LEU A 36 -6.21 10.69 -2.57
C LEU A 36 -6.22 10.25 -1.10
N GLU A 37 -7.33 10.46 -0.40
CA GLU A 37 -7.49 10.05 1.00
C GLU A 37 -7.30 8.54 1.16
N ARG A 38 -7.92 7.73 0.29
CA ARG A 38 -7.75 6.27 0.31
C ARG A 38 -6.30 5.84 0.11
N GLN A 39 -5.58 6.50 -0.80
CA GLN A 39 -4.16 6.21 -1.02
C GLN A 39 -3.32 6.56 0.21
N GLN A 40 -3.58 7.72 0.83
CA GLN A 40 -2.88 8.14 2.03
C GLN A 40 -3.16 7.21 3.22
N GLN A 41 -4.42 6.80 3.42
CA GLN A 41 -4.79 5.84 4.45
C GLN A 41 -4.11 4.49 4.26
N GLY A 42 -4.07 3.97 3.03
CA GLY A 42 -3.37 2.72 2.72
C GLY A 42 -1.87 2.82 2.99
N GLN A 43 -1.24 3.94 2.63
CA GLN A 43 0.16 4.18 2.91
C GLN A 43 0.44 4.28 4.43
N GLN A 44 -0.39 5.00 5.17
CA GLN A 44 -0.23 5.13 6.62
C GLN A 44 -0.41 3.79 7.34
N ALA A 45 -1.43 3.01 6.97
CA ALA A 45 -1.65 1.68 7.53
C ALA A 45 -0.46 0.75 7.28
N TRP A 46 0.09 0.77 6.06
CA TRP A 46 1.29 0.00 5.73
C TRP A 46 2.52 0.45 6.53
N VAL A 47 2.73 1.77 6.68
CA VAL A 47 3.84 2.31 7.47
C VAL A 47 3.74 1.86 8.92
N GLU A 48 2.55 1.90 9.51
CA GLU A 48 2.34 1.49 10.90
C GLU A 48 2.58 -0.01 11.10
N GLU A 49 2.03 -0.84 10.20
CA GLU A 49 2.26 -2.29 10.21
C GLU A 49 3.75 -2.64 10.12
N VAL A 50 4.48 -1.97 9.23
CA VAL A 50 5.92 -2.19 9.07
C VAL A 50 6.69 -1.73 10.30
N ARG A 51 6.33 -0.59 10.90
CA ARG A 51 6.94 -0.09 12.14
C ARG A 51 6.79 -1.08 13.27
N GLU A 52 5.58 -1.61 13.48
CA GLU A 52 5.31 -2.62 14.50
C GLU A 52 6.19 -3.87 14.32
N LYS A 53 6.25 -4.40 13.09
CA LYS A 53 7.10 -5.57 12.76
C LYS A 53 8.59 -5.32 12.96
N VAL A 54 9.07 -4.12 12.63
CA VAL A 54 10.48 -3.74 12.82
C VAL A 54 10.81 -3.63 14.30
N GLU A 55 9.92 -3.04 15.09
CA GLU A 55 10.07 -2.92 16.54
C GLU A 55 10.08 -4.30 17.20
N GLU A 56 9.16 -5.19 16.85
CA GLU A 56 9.13 -6.57 17.33
C GLU A 56 10.43 -7.31 17.00
N ALA A 57 10.92 -7.16 15.76
CA ALA A 57 12.19 -7.75 15.34
C ALA A 57 13.38 -7.18 16.11
N ALA A 58 13.42 -5.86 16.35
CA ALA A 58 14.48 -5.21 17.12
C ALA A 58 14.53 -5.74 18.55
N GLN A 59 13.38 -5.82 19.23
CA GLN A 59 13.29 -6.37 20.59
C GLN A 59 13.71 -7.85 20.64
N SER A 60 13.35 -8.63 19.63
CA SER A 60 13.76 -10.04 19.52
C SER A 60 15.29 -10.16 19.38
N LEU A 61 15.92 -9.27 18.60
CA LEU A 61 17.37 -9.22 18.46
C LEU A 61 18.08 -8.79 19.75
N GLU A 62 17.48 -7.90 20.55
CA GLU A 62 17.97 -7.49 21.86
C GLU A 62 17.91 -8.63 22.88
N ARG A 63 16.85 -9.45 22.85
CA ARG A 63 16.73 -10.67 23.66
C ARG A 63 17.64 -11.81 23.19
N GLY A 64 18.35 -11.63 22.08
CA GLY A 64 19.25 -12.64 21.51
C GLY A 64 18.53 -13.74 20.73
N GLU A 65 17.25 -13.56 20.40
CA GLU A 65 16.42 -14.49 19.63
C GLU A 65 16.79 -14.45 18.14
N ARG A 66 17.99 -14.94 17.82
CA ARG A 66 18.54 -14.98 16.46
C ARG A 66 18.50 -16.41 15.94
N ILE A 67 18.17 -16.54 14.65
CA ILE A 67 18.21 -17.82 13.96
C ILE A 67 19.41 -17.79 13.00
N PRO A 68 20.36 -18.73 13.10
CA PRO A 68 21.44 -18.86 12.12
C PRO A 68 20.90 -19.06 10.71
N LEU A 69 21.60 -18.50 9.71
CA LEU A 69 21.16 -18.55 8.32
C LEU A 69 20.99 -19.98 7.82
N GLU A 70 21.89 -20.87 8.22
CA GLU A 70 21.94 -22.27 7.84
C GLU A 70 20.65 -23.00 8.26
N VAL A 71 20.15 -22.69 9.46
CA VAL A 71 18.90 -23.24 9.98
C VAL A 71 17.70 -22.73 9.18
N VAL A 72 17.71 -21.47 8.75
CA VAL A 72 16.64 -20.90 7.90
C VAL A 72 16.65 -21.56 6.52
N THR A 73 17.83 -21.70 5.90
CA THR A 73 17.96 -22.30 4.57
C THR A 73 17.52 -23.75 4.56
N ASP A 74 17.90 -24.54 5.57
CA ASP A 74 17.52 -25.95 5.66
C ASP A 74 16.02 -26.13 5.83
N ARG A 75 15.40 -25.31 6.70
CA ARG A 75 13.94 -25.31 6.89
C ARG A 75 13.20 -24.91 5.60
N LEU A 76 13.70 -23.91 4.88
CA LEU A 76 13.07 -23.45 3.65
C LEU A 76 13.16 -24.51 2.54
N GLN A 77 14.33 -25.15 2.38
CA GLN A 77 14.50 -26.25 1.43
C GLN A 77 13.60 -27.45 1.76
N ALA A 78 13.47 -27.79 3.05
CA ALA A 78 12.56 -28.86 3.49
C ALA A 78 11.11 -28.56 3.14
N LYS A 79 10.64 -27.32 3.35
CA LYS A 79 9.30 -26.88 2.93
C LYS A 79 9.09 -27.04 1.42
N PHE A 80 10.07 -26.66 0.61
CA PHE A 80 9.95 -26.83 -0.85
C PHE A 80 9.92 -28.29 -1.30
N ARG A 81 10.67 -29.18 -0.64
CA ARG A 81 10.59 -30.63 -0.91
C ARG A 81 9.21 -31.17 -0.60
N GLN A 82 8.67 -30.88 0.59
CA GLN A 82 7.34 -31.31 1.00
C GLN A 82 6.23 -30.80 0.06
N ALA A 83 6.32 -29.53 -0.37
CA ALA A 83 5.33 -28.96 -1.30
C ALA A 83 5.35 -29.65 -2.68
N ARG A 84 6.50 -30.15 -3.13
CA ARG A 84 6.62 -30.90 -4.39
C ARG A 84 6.10 -32.33 -4.26
N GLU A 85 6.35 -32.98 -3.12
CA GLU A 85 5.88 -34.33 -2.82
C GLU A 85 4.35 -34.39 -2.66
N GLN A 86 3.70 -33.30 -2.23
CA GLN A 86 2.23 -33.23 -2.11
C GLN A 86 1.51 -32.93 -3.44
N GLN A 87 2.24 -32.58 -4.50
CA GLN A 87 1.69 -32.22 -5.82
C GLN A 87 1.90 -33.31 -6.89
N GLY A 88 2.61 -34.39 -6.57
CA GLY A 88 2.79 -35.57 -7.43
C GLY A 88 1.98 -36.75 -6.93
#